data_AF-A0A0M8SRM3-F1
#
_entry.id   AF-A0A0M8SRM3-F1
#
_cell.length_a   1.000
_cell.length_b   1.000
_cell.length_c   1.000
_cell.angle_alpha   90.00
_cell.angle_beta   90.00
_cell.angle_gamma   90.00
#
_symmetry.space_group_name_H-M   'P 1'
#
loop_
_entity.id
_entity.type
_entity.pdbx_description
1 polymer ?
#
loop_
_entity_poly.entity_id
_entity_poly.type
_entity_poly.pdbx_seq_one_letter_code
_entity_poly.pdbx_strand_id
1 'polypeptide(L)'
;MFRMGAVDRRWFERVATAKLAGAEQVLPRLSHAADHGRLWFAAAAALTVAGGPTARRAARRGIGALALASLTTNTVAKYATRRRRPVIDAVPLVRRLAKLPSSTSFPSGHSASAAAFATGVALESTRYGALLAPLAAAVAFSRVYVGVHYPGDVLAGCALGMAAAAVTCYWWPPRPQPLHPLHTRAAAPALQRGQGLVVVVNGGSGKGVPGRLPAPEHLRLLLPEAEIVERGPGDDLGELLDEAVARAGELAGVLGVCGGDGTVNAACERAARAGLALAVFPGGTLNHFALDAGVAAFEDTVYAVEHGEAIRVDLARVRDDAGQDVAAFLNTFSIGLYPDLVRMREGMEDRIGKWPAAAIALVRVLRTATPVRLRIDGRPRSLWLLFAGNGHYQPEGLAPSHRPRLDEGLIDLRTVDAEARLARTRLAVCALVGALRRSHVYRAERVRSVRLTGLDEVNTLAYDGETAAAPDALRLDKADRVLVVYSPADPQDEIAQRARTATAAIAAGATAIGARTAP
;
A
#
# COMPACT_ATOMS: atom_id res chain seq x y z
N MET A 1 5.83 28.88 32.73
CA MET A 1 6.02 29.53 31.42
C MET A 1 7.30 30.39 31.32
N PHE A 2 7.76 31.07 32.39
CA PHE A 2 8.97 31.91 32.38
C PHE A 2 10.31 31.19 32.13
N ARG A 3 10.51 29.94 32.60
CA ARG A 3 11.77 29.19 32.40
C ARG A 3 12.03 28.76 30.94
N MET A 4 10.99 28.41 30.18
CA MET A 4 11.15 28.01 28.77
C MET A 4 11.59 29.19 27.89
N GLY A 5 11.08 30.39 28.13
CA GLY A 5 11.45 31.58 27.36
C GLY A 5 12.92 31.98 27.49
N ALA A 6 13.53 31.77 28.66
CA ALA A 6 14.94 32.09 28.91
C ALA A 6 15.89 31.11 28.20
N VAL A 7 15.57 29.81 28.24
CA VAL A 7 16.35 28.76 27.54
C VAL A 7 16.28 28.95 26.04
N ASP A 8 15.09 29.21 25.50
CA ASP A 8 14.86 29.39 24.06
C ASP A 8 15.60 30.63 23.52
N ARG A 9 15.63 31.71 24.32
CA ARG A 9 16.39 32.92 24.02
C ARG A 9 17.90 32.68 24.04
N ARG A 10 18.42 31.98 25.04
CA ARG A 10 19.85 31.65 25.14
C ARG A 10 20.33 30.82 23.94
N TRP A 11 19.52 29.86 23.49
CA TRP A 11 19.84 29.08 22.30
C TRP A 11 19.74 29.91 21.02
N PHE A 12 18.72 30.75 20.90
CA PHE A 12 18.60 31.69 19.78
C PHE A 12 19.82 32.61 19.68
N GLU A 13 20.25 33.23 20.78
CA GLU A 13 21.41 34.13 20.83
C GLU A 13 22.70 33.42 20.41
N ARG A 14 22.91 32.17 20.85
CA ARG A 14 24.04 31.34 20.40
C ARG A 14 24.03 31.11 18.90
N VAL A 15 22.87 30.80 18.31
CA VAL A 15 22.75 30.59 16.85
C VAL A 15 22.91 31.91 16.09
N ALA A 16 22.35 33.00 16.61
CA ALA A 16 22.43 34.33 15.99
C ALA A 16 23.87 34.84 15.93
N THR A 17 24.67 34.57 16.97
CA THR A 17 26.08 34.99 17.08
C THR A 17 27.07 34.00 16.46
N ALA A 18 26.65 32.76 16.15
CA ALA A 18 27.50 31.76 15.52
C ALA A 18 27.96 32.20 14.13
N LYS A 19 29.26 32.06 13.83
CA LYS A 19 29.84 32.26 12.49
C LYS A 19 30.08 30.91 11.83
N LEU A 20 29.13 30.48 10.99
CA LEU A 20 29.23 29.25 10.23
C LEU A 20 29.70 29.58 8.81
N ALA A 21 30.86 29.05 8.41
CA ALA A 21 31.42 29.29 7.08
C ALA A 21 30.44 28.82 5.98
N GLY A 22 30.19 29.66 4.97
CA GLY A 22 29.28 29.38 3.84
C GLY A 22 27.77 29.41 4.17
N ALA A 23 27.38 29.23 5.43
CA ALA A 23 25.98 29.17 5.84
C ALA A 23 25.23 30.51 5.64
N GLU A 24 25.96 31.63 5.70
CA GLU A 24 25.40 32.98 5.48
C GLU A 24 24.81 33.19 4.09
N GLN A 25 25.32 32.48 3.07
CA GLN A 25 24.81 32.59 1.70
C GLN A 25 23.77 31.50 1.39
N VAL A 26 23.94 30.31 1.97
CA VAL A 26 23.12 29.13 1.65
C VAL A 26 21.81 29.11 2.44
N LEU A 27 21.84 29.35 3.75
CA LEU A 27 20.65 29.18 4.60
C LEU A 27 19.53 30.20 4.32
N PRO A 28 19.80 31.49 4.04
CA PRO A 28 18.75 32.42 3.65
C PRO A 28 18.08 32.03 2.32
N ARG A 29 18.87 31.59 1.33
CA ARG A 29 18.34 31.10 0.04
C ARG A 29 17.51 29.84 0.20
N LEU A 30 17.97 28.89 1.02
CA LEU A 30 17.22 27.69 1.37
C LEU A 30 15.90 28.04 2.08
N SER A 31 15.91 29.01 3.00
CA SER A 31 14.70 29.47 3.65
C SER A 31 13.69 30.07 2.66
N HIS A 32 14.17 30.79 1.64
CA HIS A 32 13.31 31.35 0.59
C HIS A 32 12.78 30.27 -0.36
N ALA A 33 13.61 29.28 -0.72
CA ALA A 33 13.18 28.15 -1.54
C ALA A 33 12.08 27.30 -0.86
N ALA A 34 12.07 27.28 0.48
CA ALA A 34 11.04 26.62 1.27
C ALA A 34 9.72 27.41 1.35
N ASP A 35 9.65 28.64 0.85
CA ASP A 35 8.41 29.42 0.85
C ASP A 35 7.32 28.78 -0.01
N HIS A 36 6.08 28.85 0.48
CA HIS A 36 4.89 28.24 -0.13
C HIS A 36 5.00 26.73 -0.41
N GLY A 37 5.97 26.04 0.22
CA GLY A 37 6.19 24.61 0.01
C GLY A 37 6.84 24.26 -1.32
N ARG A 38 7.35 25.24 -2.09
CA ARG A 38 7.94 25.02 -3.44
C ARG A 38 9.03 23.96 -3.45
N LEU A 39 9.94 24.00 -2.49
CA LEU A 39 11.00 22.99 -2.31
C LEU A 39 10.43 21.56 -2.21
N TRP A 40 9.33 21.40 -1.46
CA TRP A 40 8.71 20.09 -1.23
C TRP A 40 7.93 19.61 -2.44
N PHE A 41 7.26 20.51 -3.18
CA PHE A 41 6.64 20.17 -4.46
C PHE A 41 7.68 19.76 -5.51
N ALA A 42 8.83 20.45 -5.57
CA ALA A 42 9.93 20.08 -6.45
C ALA A 42 10.53 18.71 -6.06
N ALA A 43 10.74 18.45 -4.77
CA ALA A 43 11.19 17.15 -4.28
C ALA A 43 10.17 16.04 -4.61
N ALA A 44 8.87 16.30 -4.47
CA ALA A 44 7.81 15.36 -4.84
C ALA A 44 7.78 15.07 -6.35
N ALA A 45 7.99 16.10 -7.18
CA ALA A 45 8.10 15.94 -8.63
C ALA A 45 9.33 15.10 -9.00
N ALA A 46 10.49 15.36 -8.38
CA ALA A 46 11.71 14.58 -8.59
C ALA A 46 11.51 13.11 -8.20
N LEU A 47 10.90 12.82 -7.04
CA LEU A 47 10.55 11.46 -6.63
C LEU A 47 9.58 10.79 -7.61
N THR A 48 8.64 11.56 -8.18
CA THR A 48 7.63 11.05 -9.10
C THR A 48 8.21 10.69 -10.47
N VAL A 49 9.13 11.51 -10.96
CA VAL A 49 9.77 11.37 -12.29
C VAL A 49 10.92 10.36 -12.24
N ALA A 50 11.83 10.47 -11.27
CA ALA A 50 13.02 9.64 -11.21
C ALA A 50 12.76 8.28 -10.53
N GLY A 51 11.83 8.25 -9.58
CA GLY A 51 11.55 7.08 -8.75
C GLY A 51 10.43 6.17 -9.27
N GLY A 52 10.34 4.97 -8.70
CA GLY A 52 9.31 3.99 -9.02
C GLY A 52 7.96 4.21 -8.32
N PRO A 53 7.07 3.21 -8.34
CA PRO A 53 5.76 3.26 -7.69
C PRO A 53 5.85 3.63 -6.20
N THR A 54 6.88 3.15 -5.51
CA THR A 54 7.14 3.45 -4.10
C THR A 54 7.43 4.94 -3.90
N ALA A 55 8.30 5.52 -4.72
CA ALA A 55 8.64 6.94 -4.65
C ALA A 55 7.43 7.83 -4.97
N ARG A 56 6.60 7.47 -5.96
CA ARG A 56 5.34 8.16 -6.28
C ARG A 56 4.33 8.10 -5.13
N ARG A 57 4.25 6.96 -4.44
CA ARG A 57 3.41 6.80 -3.25
C ARG A 57 3.93 7.65 -2.08
N ALA A 58 5.25 7.63 -1.84
CA ALA A 58 5.93 8.50 -0.88
C ALA A 58 5.65 9.99 -1.15
N ALA A 59 5.80 10.42 -2.40
CA ALA A 59 5.57 11.80 -2.82
C ALA A 59 4.11 12.25 -2.55
N ARG A 60 3.13 11.42 -2.94
CA ARG A 60 1.71 11.71 -2.67
C ARG A 60 1.40 11.82 -1.18
N ARG A 61 1.94 10.90 -0.36
CA ARG A 61 1.77 10.95 1.09
C ARG A 61 2.46 12.15 1.71
N GLY A 62 3.66 12.48 1.27
CA GLY A 62 4.40 13.67 1.68
C GLY A 62 3.61 14.95 1.40
N ILE A 63 3.05 15.09 0.18
CA ILE A 63 2.18 16.22 -0.18
C ILE A 63 0.92 16.26 0.71
N GLY A 64 0.26 15.11 0.91
CA GLY A 64 -0.93 15.01 1.76
C GLY A 64 -0.66 15.42 3.21
N ALA A 65 0.46 14.96 3.78
CA ALA A 65 0.91 15.33 5.12
C ALA A 65 1.24 16.84 5.20
N LEU A 66 1.92 17.39 4.19
CA LEU A 66 2.24 18.81 4.08
C LEU A 66 0.98 19.68 3.99
N ALA A 67 -0.03 19.26 3.23
CA ALA A 67 -1.31 19.94 3.13
C ALA A 67 -2.05 19.94 4.47
N LEU A 68 -2.09 18.80 5.17
CA LEU A 68 -2.70 18.68 6.50
C LEU A 68 -1.98 19.53 7.56
N ALA A 69 -0.64 19.52 7.55
CA ALA A 69 0.17 20.38 8.43
C ALA A 69 -0.06 21.87 8.14
N SER A 70 -0.19 22.24 6.86
CA SER A 70 -0.46 23.62 6.46
C SER A 70 -1.86 24.07 6.86
N LEU A 71 -2.87 23.20 6.71
CA LEU A 71 -4.24 23.50 7.16
C LEU A 71 -4.27 23.71 8.68
N THR A 72 -3.75 22.75 9.45
CA THR A 72 -3.77 22.78 10.92
C THR A 72 -2.99 23.95 11.51
N THR A 73 -1.81 24.26 10.97
CA THR A 73 -1.03 25.43 11.40
C THR A 73 -1.73 26.75 11.10
N ASN A 74 -2.39 26.87 9.94
CA ASN A 74 -3.04 28.12 9.54
C ASN A 74 -4.42 28.34 10.20
N THR A 75 -5.17 27.29 10.53
CA THR A 75 -6.53 27.42 11.09
C THR A 75 -6.60 27.31 12.61
N VAL A 76 -5.83 26.41 13.24
CA VAL A 76 -5.95 26.14 14.68
C VAL A 76 -4.87 26.86 15.46
N ALA A 77 -3.61 26.73 15.01
CA ALA A 77 -2.47 27.14 15.82
C ALA A 77 -2.22 28.66 15.81
N LYS A 78 -2.46 29.32 14.67
CA LYS A 78 -2.30 30.78 14.54
C LYS A 78 -3.34 31.60 15.31
N TYR A 79 -4.54 31.04 15.53
CA TYR A 79 -5.59 31.69 16.35
C TYR A 79 -5.40 31.41 17.86
N ALA A 80 -4.78 30.28 18.21
CA ALA A 80 -4.65 29.84 19.60
C ALA A 80 -3.46 30.47 20.36
N THR A 81 -2.46 31.08 19.70
CA THR A 81 -1.25 31.57 20.38
C THR A 81 -0.80 32.96 19.93
N ARG A 82 -0.47 33.83 20.90
CA ARG A 82 0.04 35.21 20.67
C ARG A 82 1.53 35.34 20.96
N ARG A 83 2.35 34.34 20.63
CA ARG A 83 3.80 34.40 20.87
C ARG A 83 4.45 35.42 19.91
N ARG A 84 5.16 36.42 20.47
CA ARG A 84 5.93 37.41 19.71
C ARG A 84 7.22 36.77 19.14
N ARG A 85 7.61 37.15 17.92
CA ARG A 85 8.85 36.69 17.24
C ARG A 85 10.11 37.14 18.00
N PRO A 86 11.27 36.49 17.79
CA PRO A 86 12.54 36.93 18.35
C PRO A 86 12.90 38.38 17.97
N VAL A 87 13.62 39.05 18.86
CA VAL A 87 14.23 40.35 18.57
C VAL A 87 15.45 40.09 17.67
N ILE A 88 15.43 40.65 16.45
CA ILE A 88 16.41 40.36 15.40
C ILE A 88 17.73 41.13 15.54
N ASP A 89 17.88 41.97 16.57
CA ASP A 89 19.02 42.87 16.74
C ASP A 89 20.35 42.11 16.83
N ALA A 90 20.34 40.93 17.44
CA ALA A 90 21.49 40.04 17.54
C ALA A 90 21.84 39.29 16.23
N VAL A 91 20.98 39.35 15.20
CA VAL A 91 21.17 38.63 13.93
C VAL A 91 21.85 39.56 12.91
N PRO A 92 23.00 39.16 12.31
CA PRO A 92 23.68 39.94 11.27
C PRO A 92 22.78 40.32 10.10
N LEU A 93 22.94 41.54 9.56
CA LEU A 93 22.06 42.09 8.53
C LEU A 93 21.96 41.20 7.28
N VAL A 94 23.09 40.59 6.88
CA VAL A 94 23.20 39.67 5.72
C VAL A 94 22.33 38.41 5.85
N ARG A 95 21.93 38.03 7.07
CA ARG A 95 21.11 36.84 7.34
C ARG A 95 19.61 37.16 7.44
N ARG A 96 19.25 38.43 7.58
CA ARG A 96 17.85 38.85 7.77
C ARG A 96 17.09 38.72 6.45
N LEU A 97 15.84 38.25 6.53
CA LEU A 97 14.97 38.19 5.36
C LEU A 97 14.52 39.61 4.98
N ALA A 98 14.43 39.88 3.67
CA ALA A 98 14.00 41.18 3.14
C ALA A 98 12.57 41.57 3.56
N LYS A 99 11.70 40.59 3.82
CA LYS A 99 10.33 40.79 4.31
C LYS A 99 10.09 39.95 5.56
N LEU A 100 9.83 40.61 6.68
CA LEU A 100 9.46 39.92 7.91
C LEU A 100 8.00 39.43 7.82
N PRO A 101 7.69 38.20 8.29
CA PRO A 101 6.33 37.70 8.30
C PRO A 101 5.46 38.48 9.30
N SER A 102 4.29 38.93 8.86
CA SER A 102 3.31 39.66 9.70
C SER A 102 2.49 38.75 10.62
N SER A 103 2.53 37.42 10.42
CA SER A 103 1.79 36.45 11.24
C SER A 103 2.54 36.06 12.53
N THR A 104 1.80 35.49 13.48
CA THR A 104 2.32 34.96 14.76
C THR A 104 3.51 34.01 14.56
N SER A 105 4.38 33.94 15.58
CA SER A 105 5.65 33.18 15.55
C SER A 105 5.47 31.68 15.81
N PHE A 106 4.39 31.28 16.46
CA PHE A 106 4.21 29.92 16.96
C PHE A 106 3.02 29.23 16.30
N PRO A 107 3.14 27.95 15.91
CA PRO A 107 4.38 27.21 15.64
C PRO A 107 5.00 27.62 14.29
N SER A 108 6.24 27.19 14.02
CA SER A 108 6.90 27.46 12.73
C SER A 108 6.26 26.66 11.59
N GLY A 109 5.61 27.36 10.65
CA GLY A 109 4.98 26.75 9.47
C GLY A 109 5.98 26.03 8.55
N HIS A 110 7.11 26.65 8.21
CA HIS A 110 8.15 26.00 7.39
C HIS A 110 8.69 24.72 8.02
N SER A 111 8.90 24.73 9.35
CA SER A 111 9.39 23.56 10.09
C SER A 111 8.33 22.46 10.13
N ALA A 112 7.05 22.83 10.28
CA ALA A 112 5.93 21.89 10.20
C ALA A 112 5.79 21.26 8.81
N SER A 113 5.83 22.05 7.74
CA SER A 113 5.78 21.54 6.37
C SER A 113 6.97 20.64 6.04
N ALA A 114 8.18 21.03 6.46
CA ALA A 114 9.40 20.24 6.25
C ALA A 114 9.33 18.87 6.94
N ALA A 115 8.99 18.87 8.24
CA ALA A 115 8.85 17.64 9.01
C ALA A 115 7.69 16.78 8.50
N ALA A 116 6.55 17.37 8.13
CA ALA A 116 5.41 16.65 7.60
C ALA A 116 5.73 15.93 6.28
N PHE A 117 6.37 16.62 5.34
CA PHE A 117 6.75 16.04 4.06
C PHE A 117 7.78 14.91 4.23
N ALA A 118 8.88 15.18 4.93
CA ALA A 118 9.95 14.19 5.12
C ALA A 118 9.47 12.97 5.90
N THR A 119 8.65 13.16 6.95
CA THR A 119 8.06 12.05 7.71
C THR A 119 7.04 11.28 6.88
N GLY A 120 6.19 11.98 6.12
CA GLY A 120 5.23 11.36 5.21
C GLY A 120 5.90 10.48 4.15
N VAL A 121 7.05 10.91 3.62
CA VAL A 121 7.88 10.08 2.73
C VAL A 121 8.53 8.93 3.48
N ALA A 122 9.08 9.17 4.69
CA ALA A 122 9.72 8.14 5.51
C ALA A 122 8.78 7.00 5.92
N LEU A 123 7.49 7.29 6.11
CA LEU A 123 6.45 6.30 6.39
C LEU A 123 6.21 5.34 5.21
N GLU A 124 6.58 5.72 3.98
CA GLU A 124 6.47 4.85 2.80
C GLU A 124 7.81 4.22 2.41
N SER A 125 8.92 4.90 2.66
CA SER A 125 10.26 4.38 2.43
C SER A 125 11.25 5.07 3.36
N THR A 126 11.83 4.29 4.27
CA THR A 126 12.87 4.77 5.19
C THR A 126 14.07 5.33 4.43
N ARG A 127 14.42 4.78 3.26
CA ARG A 127 15.53 5.24 2.41
C ARG A 127 15.28 6.64 1.83
N TYR A 128 14.13 6.88 1.19
CA TYR A 128 13.80 8.20 0.68
C TYR A 128 13.59 9.23 1.81
N GLY A 129 13.02 8.79 2.94
CA GLY A 129 12.90 9.60 4.14
C GLY A 129 14.26 10.04 4.69
N ALA A 130 15.21 9.10 4.80
CA ALA A 130 16.57 9.37 5.25
C ALA A 130 17.31 10.33 4.30
N LEU A 131 17.08 10.24 2.99
CA LEU A 131 17.64 11.19 2.01
C LEU A 131 17.11 12.61 2.20
N LEU A 132 15.83 12.76 2.55
CA LEU A 132 15.17 14.07 2.72
C LEU A 132 15.34 14.66 4.13
N ALA A 133 15.63 13.83 5.14
CA ALA A 133 15.75 14.27 6.53
C ALA A 133 16.80 15.37 6.74
N PRO A 134 18.02 15.31 6.15
CA PRO A 134 18.99 16.39 6.24
C PRO A 134 18.48 17.72 5.66
N LEU A 135 17.76 17.66 4.52
CA LEU A 135 17.16 18.84 3.90
C LEU A 135 16.08 19.46 4.80
N ALA A 136 15.22 18.63 5.39
CA ALA A 136 14.18 19.09 6.31
C ALA A 136 14.78 19.71 7.58
N ALA A 137 15.84 19.09 8.14
CA ALA A 137 16.57 19.62 9.28
C ALA A 137 17.25 20.97 8.94
N ALA A 138 17.84 21.10 7.75
CA ALA A 138 18.45 22.34 7.29
C ALA A 138 17.42 23.47 7.11
N VAL A 139 16.23 23.17 6.58
CA VAL A 139 15.12 24.13 6.49
C VAL A 139 14.63 24.55 7.88
N ALA A 140 14.47 23.61 8.80
CA ALA A 140 14.07 23.90 10.18
C ALA A 140 15.12 24.78 10.89
N PHE A 141 16.39 24.45 10.77
CA PHE A 141 17.50 25.21 11.33
C PHE A 141 17.61 26.62 10.73
N SER A 142 17.39 26.77 9.42
CA SER A 142 17.48 28.08 8.76
C SER A 142 16.50 29.09 9.35
N ARG A 143 15.35 28.66 9.90
CA ARG A 143 14.37 29.53 10.56
C ARG A 143 14.86 30.15 11.87
N VAL A 144 15.71 29.45 12.61
CA VAL A 144 16.39 30.01 13.78
C VAL A 144 17.53 30.91 13.31
N TYR A 145 18.30 30.45 12.33
CA TYR A 145 19.48 31.15 11.82
C TYR A 145 19.19 32.53 11.22
N VAL A 146 18.09 32.66 10.46
CA VAL A 146 17.67 33.94 9.87
C VAL A 146 16.88 34.83 10.84
N GLY A 147 16.72 34.41 12.10
CA GLY A 147 16.19 35.26 13.16
C GLY A 147 14.67 35.29 13.33
N VAL A 148 13.93 34.48 12.57
CA VAL A 148 12.46 34.62 12.45
C VAL A 148 11.67 33.78 13.47
N HIS A 149 12.30 32.78 14.09
CA HIS A 149 11.69 31.87 15.06
C HIS A 149 12.67 31.49 16.18
N TYR A 150 12.13 31.23 17.37
CA TYR A 150 12.89 30.59 18.44
C TYR A 150 13.01 29.07 18.19
N PRO A 151 14.05 28.39 18.70
CA PRO A 151 14.18 26.93 18.62
C PRO A 151 12.92 26.16 19.04
N GLY A 152 12.22 26.60 20.10
CA GLY A 152 10.97 26.01 20.56
C GLY A 152 9.82 26.13 19.55
N ASP A 153 9.77 27.22 18.77
CA ASP A 153 8.77 27.37 17.69
C ASP A 153 9.02 26.36 16.56
N VAL A 154 10.30 26.08 16.29
CA VAL A 154 10.75 25.11 15.29
C VAL A 154 10.45 23.69 15.75
N LEU A 155 10.80 23.33 16.99
CA LEU A 155 10.52 22.01 17.56
C LEU A 155 9.01 21.73 17.62
N ALA A 156 8.20 22.71 18.04
CA ALA A 156 6.75 22.58 18.03
C ALA A 156 6.19 22.43 16.60
N GLY A 157 6.75 23.17 15.65
CA GLY A 157 6.44 23.02 14.23
C GLY A 157 6.73 21.59 13.73
N CYS A 158 7.94 21.08 13.99
CA CYS A 158 8.33 19.73 13.62
C CYS A 158 7.41 18.68 14.25
N ALA A 159 7.10 18.79 15.54
CA ALA A 159 6.19 17.88 16.24
C ALA A 159 4.79 17.86 15.60
N LEU A 160 4.24 19.04 15.28
CA LEU A 160 2.96 19.15 14.59
C LEU A 160 3.02 18.54 13.19
N GLY A 161 4.09 18.78 12.43
CA GLY A 161 4.31 18.20 11.12
C GLY A 161 4.37 16.67 11.15
N MET A 162 5.14 16.11 12.08
CA MET A 162 5.22 14.65 12.31
C MET A 162 3.85 14.08 12.71
N ALA A 163 3.11 14.77 13.58
CA ALA A 163 1.75 14.36 13.95
C ALA A 163 0.79 14.37 12.76
N ALA A 164 0.84 15.40 11.90
CA ALA A 164 0.06 15.44 10.66
C ALA A 164 0.41 14.27 9.73
N ALA A 165 1.70 13.94 9.58
CA ALA A 165 2.12 12.76 8.84
C ALA A 165 1.61 11.46 9.47
N ALA A 166 1.67 11.31 10.80
CA ALA A 166 1.13 10.14 11.49
C ALA A 166 -0.39 10.00 11.32
N VAL A 167 -1.14 11.11 11.30
CA VAL A 167 -2.59 11.10 11.06
C VAL A 167 -2.91 10.52 9.68
N THR A 168 -2.03 10.71 8.68
CA THR A 168 -2.24 10.07 7.37
C THR A 168 -2.26 8.54 7.45
N CYS A 169 -1.65 7.92 8.47
CA CYS A 169 -1.69 6.45 8.65
C CYS A 169 -3.10 5.91 8.86
N TYR A 170 -4.04 6.71 9.38
CA TYR A 170 -5.38 6.24 9.70
C TYR A 170 -6.20 5.89 8.45
N TRP A 171 -6.06 6.66 7.38
CA TRP A 171 -6.73 6.44 6.09
C TRP A 171 -5.78 5.96 4.99
N TRP A 172 -4.48 6.11 5.19
CA TRP A 172 -3.43 5.65 4.29
C TRP A 172 -2.41 4.83 5.08
N PRO A 173 -2.74 3.59 5.48
CA PRO A 173 -1.82 2.76 6.23
C PRO A 173 -0.53 2.57 5.41
N PRO A 174 0.66 2.85 6.01
CA PRO A 174 1.91 2.51 5.36
C PRO A 174 1.92 1.01 5.10
N ARG A 175 2.41 0.60 3.94
CA ARG A 175 2.74 -0.82 3.74
C ARG A 175 4.11 -0.97 4.39
N PRO A 176 4.25 -1.66 5.54
CA PRO A 176 5.58 -2.00 6.00
C PRO A 176 6.21 -2.82 4.87
N GLN A 177 7.38 -2.40 4.38
CA GLN A 177 8.26 -3.33 3.70
C GLN A 177 8.74 -4.26 4.81
N PRO A 178 8.26 -5.51 4.91
CA PRO A 178 8.81 -6.40 5.91
C PRO A 178 10.31 -6.49 5.64
N LEU A 179 11.12 -6.18 6.66
CA LEU A 179 12.59 -6.20 6.52
C LEU A 179 13.09 -7.60 6.12
N HIS A 180 12.29 -8.64 6.37
CA HIS A 180 12.49 -10.01 5.89
C HIS A 180 11.12 -10.70 5.66
N PRO A 181 10.97 -11.56 4.64
CA PRO A 181 9.77 -12.39 4.49
C PRO A 181 9.60 -13.27 5.73
N LEU A 182 8.44 -13.21 6.38
CA LEU A 182 8.12 -14.08 7.53
C LEU A 182 7.57 -15.44 7.08
N HIS A 183 7.62 -15.75 5.78
CA HIS A 183 7.04 -16.95 5.19
C HIS A 183 7.94 -18.16 5.37
N THR A 184 7.34 -19.36 5.52
CA THR A 184 8.08 -20.62 5.48
C THR A 184 8.67 -20.82 4.09
N ARG A 185 10.00 -20.98 4.00
CA ARG A 185 10.70 -21.26 2.74
C ARG A 185 10.35 -22.65 2.21
N ALA A 186 10.34 -22.77 0.89
CA ALA A 186 10.15 -24.02 0.18
C ALA A 186 11.26 -24.17 -0.86
N ALA A 187 11.65 -25.42 -1.12
CA ALA A 187 12.48 -25.74 -2.28
C ALA A 187 11.58 -25.76 -3.52
N ALA A 188 12.08 -25.17 -4.61
CA ALA A 188 11.48 -25.24 -5.94
C ALA A 188 12.60 -25.39 -6.99
N PRO A 189 12.33 -25.99 -8.15
CA PRO A 189 13.36 -26.17 -9.18
C PRO A 189 13.88 -24.82 -9.69
N ALA A 190 15.20 -24.65 -9.75
CA ALA A 190 15.79 -23.47 -10.37
C ALA A 190 15.66 -23.58 -11.90
N LEU A 191 14.93 -22.65 -12.54
CA LEU A 191 14.70 -22.64 -13.98
C LEU A 191 15.53 -21.53 -14.64
N GLN A 192 16.75 -21.87 -15.05
CA GLN A 192 17.64 -20.93 -15.72
C GLN A 192 16.97 -20.41 -17.00
N ARG A 193 16.92 -19.07 -17.16
CA ARG A 193 16.32 -18.39 -18.33
C ARG A 193 14.84 -18.75 -18.60
N GLY A 194 14.17 -19.41 -17.65
CA GLY A 194 12.78 -19.86 -17.77
C GLY A 194 12.57 -21.24 -18.40
N GLN A 195 13.61 -22.06 -18.58
CA GLN A 195 13.46 -23.40 -19.14
C GLN A 195 12.46 -24.24 -18.32
N GLY A 196 11.41 -24.78 -18.96
CA GLY A 196 10.37 -25.56 -18.29
C GLY A 196 9.31 -24.72 -17.56
N LEU A 197 9.31 -23.40 -17.73
CA LEU A 197 8.26 -22.52 -17.23
C LEU A 197 7.20 -22.28 -18.30
N VAL A 198 5.93 -22.53 -17.99
CA VAL A 198 4.79 -22.24 -18.87
C VAL A 198 3.98 -21.09 -18.29
N VAL A 199 4.00 -19.91 -18.90
CA VAL A 199 3.37 -18.69 -18.37
C VAL A 199 2.12 -18.32 -19.14
N VAL A 200 0.96 -18.31 -18.47
CA VAL A 200 -0.29 -17.75 -19.02
C VAL A 200 -0.37 -16.25 -18.75
N VAL A 201 -0.54 -15.45 -19.81
CA VAL A 201 -0.61 -13.99 -19.74
C VAL A 201 -2.02 -13.51 -20.08
N ASN A 202 -2.72 -12.95 -19.09
CA ASN A 202 -4.04 -12.37 -19.27
C ASN A 202 -3.93 -10.86 -19.56
N GLY A 203 -3.81 -10.50 -20.85
CA GLY A 203 -3.45 -9.16 -21.34
C GLY A 203 -4.50 -8.03 -21.20
N GLY A 204 -5.62 -8.24 -20.51
CA GLY A 204 -6.66 -7.21 -20.35
C GLY A 204 -6.43 -6.20 -19.21
N SER A 205 -5.51 -6.48 -18.30
CA SER A 205 -5.24 -5.68 -17.11
C SER A 205 -3.86 -5.06 -17.20
N GLY A 206 -3.76 -3.72 -17.10
CA GLY A 206 -2.49 -3.00 -17.22
C GLY A 206 -2.33 -2.28 -18.56
N LYS A 207 -3.27 -1.39 -18.91
CA LYS A 207 -3.08 -0.41 -20.00
C LYS A 207 -1.72 0.27 -19.80
N GLY A 208 -0.87 0.16 -20.82
CA GLY A 208 0.56 0.46 -20.79
C GLY A 208 0.93 1.67 -19.95
N VAL A 209 1.73 1.42 -18.91
CA VAL A 209 2.49 2.48 -18.28
C VAL A 209 3.48 3.00 -19.34
N PRO A 210 3.44 4.29 -19.71
CA PRO A 210 4.37 4.83 -20.70
C PRO A 210 5.82 4.51 -20.32
N GLY A 211 6.57 3.92 -21.25
CA GLY A 211 7.98 3.54 -21.05
C GLY A 211 8.24 2.13 -20.48
N ARG A 212 7.22 1.26 -20.36
CA ARG A 212 7.40 -0.16 -19.99
C ARG A 212 6.96 -1.08 -21.13
N LEU A 213 7.71 -2.14 -21.39
CA LEU A 213 7.34 -3.17 -22.37
C LEU A 213 5.99 -3.81 -21.99
N PRO A 214 5.17 -4.20 -22.98
CA PRO A 214 4.03 -5.10 -22.75
C PRO A 214 4.45 -6.34 -21.95
N ALA A 215 3.56 -6.86 -21.12
CA ALA A 215 3.88 -7.99 -20.24
C ALA A 215 4.47 -9.22 -20.97
N PRO A 216 3.93 -9.66 -22.13
CA PRO A 216 4.51 -10.78 -22.87
C PRO A 216 5.92 -10.49 -23.39
N GLU A 217 6.16 -9.30 -23.95
CA GLU A 217 7.48 -8.89 -24.44
C GLU A 217 8.50 -8.78 -23.30
N HIS A 218 8.06 -8.26 -22.16
CA HIS A 218 8.91 -8.15 -20.97
C HIS A 218 9.28 -9.53 -20.42
N LEU A 219 8.34 -10.49 -20.41
CA LEU A 219 8.62 -11.87 -20.04
C LEU A 219 9.58 -12.53 -21.01
N ARG A 220 9.37 -12.38 -22.33
CA ARG A 220 10.30 -12.90 -23.35
C ARG A 220 11.71 -12.32 -23.20
N LEU A 221 11.82 -11.06 -22.80
CA LEU A 221 13.10 -10.43 -22.55
C LEU A 221 13.82 -11.02 -21.33
N LEU A 222 13.09 -11.20 -20.22
CA LEU A 222 13.68 -11.65 -18.95
C LEU A 222 13.87 -13.18 -18.88
N LEU A 223 12.98 -13.95 -19.50
CA LEU A 223 12.92 -15.40 -19.49
C LEU A 223 12.75 -15.93 -20.92
N PRO A 224 13.81 -15.87 -21.73
CA PRO A 224 13.73 -16.16 -23.17
C PRO A 224 13.40 -17.62 -23.51
N GLU A 225 13.51 -18.54 -22.55
CA GLU A 225 13.22 -19.97 -22.74
C GLU A 225 11.90 -20.40 -22.10
N ALA A 226 11.12 -19.46 -21.54
CA ALA A 226 9.78 -19.74 -21.04
C ALA A 226 8.76 -19.87 -22.18
N GLU A 227 7.86 -20.85 -22.07
CA GLU A 227 6.71 -20.97 -22.96
C GLU A 227 5.63 -19.95 -22.53
N ILE A 228 5.38 -18.93 -23.35
CA ILE A 228 4.44 -17.84 -23.00
C ILE A 228 3.17 -17.99 -23.83
N VAL A 229 2.05 -18.22 -23.13
CA VAL A 229 0.71 -18.36 -23.69
C VAL A 229 -0.08 -17.08 -23.43
N GLU A 230 -0.38 -16.34 -24.49
CA GLU A 230 -1.13 -15.09 -24.40
C GLU A 230 -2.63 -15.33 -24.59
N ARG A 231 -3.46 -14.81 -23.68
CA ARG A 231 -4.92 -14.88 -23.82
C ARG A 231 -5.39 -13.94 -24.93
N GLY A 232 -5.97 -14.51 -25.98
CA GLY A 232 -6.61 -13.81 -27.08
C GLY A 232 -8.04 -13.34 -26.75
N PRO A 233 -8.64 -12.49 -27.62
CA PRO A 233 -10.02 -12.06 -27.49
C PRO A 233 -10.98 -13.24 -27.73
N GLY A 234 -11.68 -13.67 -26.67
CA GLY A 234 -12.66 -14.76 -26.73
C GLY A 234 -12.19 -16.05 -26.07
N ASP A 235 -10.90 -16.16 -25.73
CA ASP A 235 -10.36 -17.34 -25.06
C ASP A 235 -10.89 -17.44 -23.62
N ASP A 236 -11.24 -18.67 -23.22
CA ASP A 236 -11.55 -18.97 -21.83
C ASP A 236 -10.26 -19.07 -21.01
N LEU A 237 -10.21 -18.32 -19.90
CA LEU A 237 -9.01 -18.31 -19.05
C LEU A 237 -8.83 -19.65 -18.33
N GLY A 238 -9.92 -20.32 -17.97
CA GLY A 238 -9.88 -21.61 -17.30
C GLY A 238 -9.25 -22.67 -18.20
N GLU A 239 -9.74 -22.78 -19.44
CA GLU A 239 -9.20 -23.70 -20.45
C GLU A 239 -7.70 -23.47 -20.70
N LEU A 240 -7.29 -22.21 -20.90
CA LEU A 240 -5.85 -21.89 -21.08
C LEU A 240 -4.99 -22.27 -19.88
N LEU A 241 -5.50 -22.08 -18.66
CA LEU A 241 -4.78 -22.47 -17.44
C LEU A 241 -4.72 -23.99 -17.31
N ASP A 242 -5.77 -24.72 -17.67
CA ASP A 242 -5.81 -26.18 -17.64
C ASP A 242 -4.82 -26.78 -18.66
N GLU A 243 -4.75 -26.21 -19.87
CA GLU A 243 -3.73 -26.57 -20.87
C GLU A 243 -2.31 -26.28 -20.40
N ALA A 244 -2.08 -25.09 -19.81
CA ALA A 244 -0.76 -24.71 -19.29
C ALA A 244 -0.32 -25.61 -18.13
N VAL A 245 -1.25 -26.05 -17.28
CA VAL A 245 -0.97 -27.00 -16.19
C VAL A 245 -0.57 -28.36 -16.75
N ALA A 246 -1.30 -28.88 -17.74
CA ALA A 246 -0.94 -30.12 -18.40
C ALA A 246 0.45 -30.03 -19.03
N ARG A 247 0.71 -28.94 -19.77
CA ARG A 247 2.00 -28.70 -20.42
C ARG A 247 3.16 -28.56 -19.43
N ALA A 248 2.97 -27.83 -18.33
CA ALA A 248 3.96 -27.73 -17.27
C ALA A 248 4.24 -29.10 -16.62
N GLY A 249 3.21 -29.93 -16.45
CA GLY A 249 3.34 -31.30 -15.96
C GLY A 249 4.20 -32.18 -16.88
N GLU A 250 3.98 -32.12 -18.20
CA GLU A 250 4.78 -32.86 -19.21
C GLU A 250 6.27 -32.49 -19.15
N LEU A 251 6.57 -31.21 -18.89
CA LEU A 251 7.93 -30.69 -18.81
C LEU A 251 8.60 -30.96 -17.45
N ALA A 252 7.91 -31.60 -16.50
CA ALA A 252 8.30 -31.63 -15.08
C ALA A 252 8.65 -30.23 -14.56
N GLY A 253 7.88 -29.24 -15.03
CA GLY A 253 8.17 -27.82 -14.96
C GLY A 253 7.32 -27.07 -13.95
N VAL A 254 7.07 -25.80 -14.24
CA VAL A 254 6.42 -24.83 -13.36
C VAL A 254 5.30 -24.11 -14.10
N LEU A 255 4.19 -23.85 -13.41
CA LEU A 255 3.15 -22.97 -13.94
C LEU A 255 3.49 -21.51 -13.62
N GLY A 256 3.41 -20.65 -14.61
CA GLY A 256 3.48 -19.20 -14.47
C GLY A 256 2.16 -18.52 -14.78
N VAL A 257 1.87 -17.42 -14.10
CA VAL A 257 0.67 -16.61 -14.38
C VAL A 257 1.00 -15.12 -14.32
N CYS A 258 0.55 -14.37 -15.34
CA CYS A 258 0.62 -12.92 -15.37
C CYS A 258 -0.80 -12.34 -15.48
N GLY A 259 -1.25 -11.66 -14.43
CA GLY A 259 -2.58 -11.05 -14.41
C GLY A 259 -2.90 -10.34 -13.09
N GLY A 260 -4.18 -10.00 -12.89
CA GLY A 260 -4.68 -9.48 -11.62
C GLY A 260 -5.03 -10.57 -10.62
N ASP A 261 -5.51 -10.18 -9.44
CA ASP A 261 -5.75 -11.09 -8.31
C ASP A 261 -6.69 -12.26 -8.65
N GLY A 262 -7.74 -12.05 -9.46
CA GLY A 262 -8.63 -13.14 -9.90
C GLY A 262 -7.94 -14.15 -10.83
N THR A 263 -7.11 -13.67 -11.77
CA THR A 263 -6.31 -14.57 -12.64
C THR A 263 -5.32 -15.38 -11.83
N VAL A 264 -4.69 -14.76 -10.83
CA VAL A 264 -3.75 -15.44 -9.93
C VAL A 264 -4.46 -16.48 -9.06
N ASN A 265 -5.67 -16.20 -8.56
CA ASN A 265 -6.48 -17.19 -7.84
C ASN A 265 -6.78 -18.42 -8.71
N ALA A 266 -7.34 -18.22 -9.92
CA ALA A 266 -7.67 -19.30 -10.83
C ALA A 266 -6.47 -20.21 -11.16
N ALA A 267 -5.27 -19.63 -11.26
CA ALA A 267 -4.03 -20.37 -11.47
C ALA A 267 -3.56 -21.13 -10.22
N CYS A 268 -3.64 -20.51 -9.03
CA CYS A 268 -3.28 -21.16 -7.77
C CYS A 268 -4.10 -22.40 -7.49
N GLU A 269 -5.42 -22.34 -7.68
CA GLU A 269 -6.28 -23.50 -7.43
C GLU A 269 -5.84 -24.70 -8.28
N ARG A 270 -5.57 -24.47 -9.56
CA ARG A 270 -5.10 -25.51 -10.49
C ARG A 270 -3.70 -26.00 -10.16
N ALA A 271 -2.78 -25.10 -9.84
CA ALA A 271 -1.42 -25.45 -9.42
C ALA A 271 -1.43 -26.32 -8.14
N ALA A 272 -2.27 -25.97 -7.15
CA ALA A 272 -2.43 -26.76 -5.94
C ALA A 272 -2.95 -28.17 -6.23
N ARG A 273 -3.98 -28.30 -7.10
CA ARG A 273 -4.54 -29.60 -7.50
C ARG A 273 -3.54 -30.47 -8.25
N ALA A 274 -2.73 -29.86 -9.14
CA ALA A 274 -1.71 -30.56 -9.92
C ALA A 274 -0.39 -30.78 -9.17
N GLY A 275 -0.21 -30.20 -7.98
CA GLY A 275 1.05 -30.27 -7.22
C GLY A 275 2.21 -29.51 -7.86
N LEU A 276 1.93 -28.51 -8.70
CA LEU A 276 2.93 -27.69 -9.38
C LEU A 276 3.32 -26.48 -8.53
N ALA A 277 4.60 -26.08 -8.61
CA ALA A 277 5.03 -24.77 -8.13
C ALA A 277 4.48 -23.66 -9.05
N LEU A 278 4.30 -22.46 -8.49
CA LEU A 278 3.68 -21.33 -9.19
C LEU A 278 4.60 -20.11 -9.21
N ALA A 279 4.84 -19.56 -10.40
CA ALA A 279 5.49 -18.27 -10.62
C ALA A 279 4.43 -17.19 -10.90
N VAL A 280 4.30 -16.19 -10.02
CA VAL A 280 3.31 -15.12 -10.18
C VAL A 280 3.98 -13.86 -10.70
N PHE A 281 3.46 -13.29 -11.78
CA PHE A 281 3.91 -12.03 -12.37
C PHE A 281 2.83 -10.95 -12.19
N PRO A 282 3.14 -9.81 -11.56
CA PRO A 282 2.14 -8.82 -11.17
C PRO A 282 1.62 -8.00 -12.38
N GLY A 283 0.52 -8.46 -13.00
CA GLY A 283 -0.08 -7.84 -14.19
C GLY A 283 -1.32 -6.98 -13.92
N GLY A 284 -1.90 -7.02 -12.72
CA GLY A 284 -3.11 -6.28 -12.37
C GLY A 284 -2.89 -4.90 -11.76
N THR A 285 -3.99 -4.24 -11.41
CA THR A 285 -3.99 -2.90 -10.78
C THR A 285 -3.56 -2.93 -9.32
N LEU A 286 -3.95 -3.97 -8.58
CA LEU A 286 -3.81 -4.05 -7.12
C LEU A 286 -2.74 -5.06 -6.70
N ASN A 287 -2.70 -6.23 -7.35
CA ASN A 287 -1.72 -7.30 -7.15
C ASN A 287 -1.50 -7.65 -5.66
N HIS A 288 -2.59 -7.73 -4.90
CA HIS A 288 -2.52 -7.93 -3.46
C HIS A 288 -1.76 -9.21 -3.10
N PHE A 289 -2.05 -10.31 -3.79
CA PHE A 289 -1.38 -11.57 -3.53
C PHE A 289 0.12 -11.52 -3.83
N ALA A 290 0.50 -11.05 -5.03
CA ALA A 290 1.90 -10.97 -5.44
C ALA A 290 2.71 -10.11 -4.46
N LEU A 291 2.16 -8.96 -4.05
CA LEU A 291 2.80 -8.09 -3.07
C LEU A 291 2.97 -8.74 -1.69
N ASP A 292 1.96 -9.44 -1.19
CA ASP A 292 2.04 -10.17 0.07
C ASP A 292 3.03 -11.36 0.00
N ALA A 293 3.19 -11.95 -1.19
CA ALA A 293 4.20 -12.97 -1.48
C ALA A 293 5.61 -12.39 -1.64
N GLY A 294 5.80 -11.06 -1.57
CA GLY A 294 7.11 -10.41 -1.73
C GLY A 294 7.51 -10.15 -3.18
N VAL A 295 6.57 -10.25 -4.11
CA VAL A 295 6.76 -10.03 -5.55
C VAL A 295 6.09 -8.72 -5.96
N ALA A 296 6.89 -7.65 -6.06
CA ALA A 296 6.42 -6.33 -6.45
C ALA A 296 6.59 -6.06 -7.95
N ALA A 297 7.48 -6.78 -8.61
CA ALA A 297 7.81 -6.63 -10.02
C ALA A 297 8.09 -8.00 -10.68
N PHE A 298 8.18 -8.02 -12.01
CA PHE A 298 8.44 -9.25 -12.76
C PHE A 298 9.82 -9.81 -12.42
N GLU A 299 10.77 -8.90 -12.24
CA GLU A 299 12.17 -9.14 -11.93
C GLU A 299 12.36 -9.87 -10.59
N ASP A 300 11.41 -9.71 -9.64
CA ASP A 300 11.42 -10.44 -8.36
C ASP A 300 11.13 -11.91 -8.59
N THR A 301 10.10 -12.20 -9.39
CA THR A 301 9.73 -13.56 -9.78
C THR A 301 10.82 -14.21 -10.61
N VAL A 302 11.41 -13.48 -11.56
CA VAL A 302 12.52 -13.97 -12.39
C VAL A 302 13.70 -14.38 -11.52
N TYR A 303 14.12 -13.52 -10.62
CA TYR A 303 15.20 -13.84 -9.69
C TYR A 303 14.88 -15.10 -8.88
N ALA A 304 13.67 -15.17 -8.31
CA ALA A 304 13.24 -16.31 -7.53
C ALA A 304 13.23 -17.62 -8.34
N VAL A 305 12.72 -17.57 -9.57
CA VAL A 305 12.66 -18.71 -10.50
C VAL A 305 14.06 -19.20 -10.88
N GLU A 306 14.99 -18.29 -11.21
CA GLU A 306 16.37 -18.66 -11.56
C GLU A 306 17.16 -19.24 -10.40
N HIS A 307 16.81 -18.89 -9.16
CA HIS A 307 17.51 -19.35 -7.94
C HIS A 307 16.77 -20.47 -7.21
N GLY A 308 15.60 -20.90 -7.68
CA GLY A 308 14.79 -21.94 -7.02
C GLY A 308 14.22 -21.50 -5.66
N GLU A 309 14.05 -20.19 -5.48
CA GLU A 309 13.60 -19.61 -4.21
C GLU A 309 12.07 -19.53 -4.15
N ALA A 310 11.48 -20.21 -3.18
CA ALA A 310 10.03 -20.24 -3.01
C ALA A 310 9.60 -20.17 -1.54
N ILE A 311 8.31 -19.92 -1.37
CA ILE A 311 7.62 -19.91 -0.08
C ILE A 311 6.43 -20.87 -0.11
N ARG A 312 6.02 -21.33 1.07
CA ARG A 312 4.74 -22.01 1.26
C ARG A 312 3.61 -21.01 1.46
N VAL A 313 2.45 -21.31 0.88
CA VAL A 313 1.25 -20.50 0.98
C VAL A 313 0.05 -21.39 1.30
N ASP A 314 -0.81 -20.93 2.20
CA ASP A 314 -2.10 -21.56 2.47
C ASP A 314 -3.12 -21.19 1.40
N LEU A 315 -4.00 -22.14 1.06
CA LEU A 315 -5.18 -21.88 0.24
C LEU A 315 -6.42 -21.97 1.12
N ALA A 316 -7.25 -20.93 1.15
CA ALA A 316 -8.51 -21.00 1.86
C ALA A 316 -9.55 -21.74 1.02
N ARG A 317 -10.35 -22.59 1.67
CA ARG A 317 -11.37 -23.42 1.03
C ARG A 317 -12.75 -23.08 1.57
N VAL A 318 -13.71 -23.08 0.67
CA VAL A 318 -15.14 -23.00 0.95
C VAL A 318 -15.70 -24.39 0.66
N ARG A 319 -16.22 -25.07 1.68
CA ARG A 319 -16.83 -26.39 1.55
C ARG A 319 -18.30 -26.35 1.89
N ASP A 320 -19.11 -27.16 1.22
CA ASP A 320 -20.51 -27.34 1.61
C ASP A 320 -20.65 -28.29 2.82
N ASP A 321 -21.88 -28.57 3.25
CA ASP A 321 -22.14 -29.45 4.39
C ASP A 321 -21.83 -30.93 4.10
N ALA A 322 -21.81 -31.32 2.81
CA ALA A 322 -21.36 -32.64 2.36
C ALA A 322 -19.82 -32.75 2.31
N GLY A 323 -19.11 -31.66 2.57
CA GLY A 323 -17.65 -31.58 2.57
C GLY A 323 -17.03 -31.46 1.18
N GLN A 324 -17.83 -31.17 0.15
CA GLN A 324 -17.35 -30.91 -1.21
C GLN A 324 -16.77 -29.50 -1.31
N ASP A 325 -15.69 -29.35 -2.07
CA ASP A 325 -15.09 -28.04 -2.34
C ASP A 325 -16.02 -27.25 -3.29
N VAL A 326 -16.55 -26.13 -2.79
CA VAL A 326 -17.41 -25.21 -3.53
C VAL A 326 -16.58 -24.15 -4.23
N ALA A 327 -15.56 -23.62 -3.54
CA ALA A 327 -14.65 -22.62 -4.07
C ALA A 327 -13.35 -22.59 -3.25
N ALA A 328 -12.31 -22.00 -3.83
CA ALA A 328 -11.08 -21.66 -3.12
C ALA A 328 -10.77 -20.16 -3.26
N PHE A 329 -10.11 -19.58 -2.26
CA PHE A 329 -9.69 -18.20 -2.34
C PHE A 329 -8.30 -17.95 -1.76
N LEU A 330 -7.55 -17.09 -2.45
CA LEU A 330 -6.22 -16.66 -2.05
C LEU A 330 -6.25 -15.42 -1.20
N ASN A 331 -7.18 -14.48 -1.41
CA ASN A 331 -7.19 -13.22 -0.68
C ASN A 331 -8.36 -13.16 0.30
N THR A 332 -9.57 -13.02 -0.22
CA THR A 332 -10.73 -12.61 0.57
C THR A 332 -12.02 -13.27 0.12
N PHE A 333 -12.84 -13.63 1.09
CA PHE A 333 -14.23 -14.03 0.95
C PHE A 333 -15.12 -13.03 1.71
N SER A 334 -16.31 -12.73 1.20
CA SER A 334 -17.23 -11.81 1.87
C SER A 334 -18.70 -12.11 1.61
N ILE A 335 -19.54 -11.77 2.60
CA ILE A 335 -21.00 -11.81 2.56
C ILE A 335 -21.55 -10.47 3.07
N GLY A 336 -22.63 -9.98 2.44
CA GLY A 336 -23.36 -8.79 2.89
C GLY A 336 -22.95 -7.52 2.16
N LEU A 337 -22.66 -6.45 2.90
CA LEU A 337 -22.54 -5.08 2.38
C LEU A 337 -21.33 -4.83 1.46
N TYR A 338 -20.31 -5.68 1.46
CA TYR A 338 -19.04 -5.43 0.75
C TYR A 338 -19.13 -5.45 -0.79
N PRO A 339 -19.76 -6.43 -1.45
CA PRO A 339 -19.95 -6.42 -2.90
C PRO A 339 -20.70 -5.17 -3.39
N ASP A 340 -21.74 -4.75 -2.66
CA ASP A 340 -22.50 -3.55 -2.99
C ASP A 340 -21.67 -2.27 -2.84
N LEU A 341 -20.81 -2.19 -1.81
CA LEU A 341 -19.87 -1.08 -1.64
C LEU A 341 -18.88 -0.98 -2.79
N VAL A 342 -18.30 -2.12 -3.21
CA VAL A 342 -17.32 -2.15 -4.29
C VAL A 342 -17.97 -1.76 -5.61
N ARG A 343 -19.11 -2.37 -5.95
CA ARG A 343 -19.88 -2.09 -7.17
C ARG A 343 -20.30 -0.62 -7.25
N MET A 344 -20.82 -0.05 -6.16
CA MET A 344 -21.24 1.35 -6.13
C MET A 344 -20.05 2.32 -6.15
N ARG A 345 -18.91 1.97 -5.52
CA ARG A 345 -17.68 2.78 -5.62
C ARG A 345 -17.19 2.84 -7.06
N GLU A 346 -17.08 1.70 -7.72
CA GLU A 346 -16.54 1.60 -9.09
C GLU A 346 -17.37 2.41 -10.10
N GLY A 347 -18.70 2.43 -9.97
CA GLY A 347 -19.55 3.28 -10.81
C GLY A 347 -19.36 4.80 -10.62
N MET A 348 -18.67 5.23 -9.56
CA MET A 348 -18.45 6.65 -9.24
C MET A 348 -16.97 7.07 -9.26
N GLU A 349 -16.02 6.14 -9.17
CA GLU A 349 -14.62 6.47 -8.90
C GLU A 349 -13.95 7.29 -10.00
N ASP A 350 -14.35 7.11 -11.26
CA ASP A 350 -13.84 7.89 -12.40
C ASP A 350 -14.25 9.37 -12.35
N ARG A 351 -15.39 9.70 -11.72
CA ARG A 351 -15.94 11.06 -11.72
C ARG A 351 -15.49 11.89 -10.52
N ILE A 352 -15.42 11.28 -9.36
CA ILE A 352 -15.20 11.99 -8.08
C ILE A 352 -13.98 11.48 -7.31
N GLY A 353 -13.25 10.53 -7.88
CA GLY A 353 -12.10 9.91 -7.25
C GLY A 353 -12.48 8.81 -6.25
N LYS A 354 -11.53 7.90 -6.01
CA LYS A 354 -11.71 6.67 -5.23
C LYS A 354 -12.20 6.90 -3.79
N TRP A 355 -11.65 7.90 -3.10
CA TRP A 355 -11.96 8.15 -1.69
C TRP A 355 -13.33 8.80 -1.47
N PRO A 356 -13.72 9.86 -2.21
CA PRO A 356 -15.09 10.37 -2.16
C PRO A 356 -16.12 9.34 -2.62
N ALA A 357 -15.83 8.57 -3.67
CA ALA A 357 -16.71 7.49 -4.14
C ALA A 357 -16.93 6.43 -3.04
N ALA A 358 -15.87 6.00 -2.35
CA ALA A 358 -15.98 5.04 -1.26
C ALA A 358 -16.81 5.58 -0.09
N ALA A 359 -16.65 6.85 0.29
CA ALA A 359 -17.42 7.46 1.37
C ALA A 359 -18.92 7.57 1.02
N ILE A 360 -19.24 8.00 -0.21
CA ILE A 360 -20.64 8.09 -0.67
C ILE A 360 -21.25 6.69 -0.79
N ALA A 361 -20.51 5.73 -1.35
CA ALA A 361 -20.95 4.34 -1.42
C ALA A 361 -21.27 3.81 -0.02
N LEU A 362 -20.39 4.04 0.96
CA LEU A 362 -20.62 3.65 2.35
C LEU A 362 -21.92 4.22 2.92
N VAL A 363 -22.14 5.53 2.79
CA VAL A 363 -23.35 6.18 3.30
C VAL A 363 -24.61 5.67 2.59
N ARG A 364 -24.56 5.49 1.26
CA ARG A 364 -25.71 5.03 0.47
C ARG A 364 -26.06 3.57 0.76
N VAL A 365 -25.10 2.66 0.72
CA VAL A 365 -25.36 1.24 1.02
C VAL A 365 -25.86 1.10 2.45
N LEU A 366 -25.30 1.83 3.42
CA LEU A 366 -25.80 1.76 4.81
C LEU A 366 -27.24 2.28 4.99
N ARG A 367 -27.74 3.14 4.09
CA ARG A 367 -29.14 3.60 4.15
C ARG A 367 -30.12 2.57 3.63
N THR A 368 -29.73 1.78 2.63
CA THR A 368 -30.64 0.87 1.91
C THR A 368 -30.44 -0.60 2.27
N ALA A 369 -29.26 -0.99 2.72
CA ALA A 369 -28.97 -2.38 3.02
C ALA A 369 -29.82 -2.90 4.19
N THR A 370 -30.15 -4.18 4.09
CA THR A 370 -30.70 -5.01 5.15
C THR A 370 -29.61 -5.90 5.75
N PRO A 371 -29.60 -6.11 7.08
CA PRO A 371 -28.66 -7.05 7.69
C PRO A 371 -28.91 -8.46 7.17
N VAL A 372 -27.84 -9.23 6.99
CA VAL A 372 -27.90 -10.66 6.73
C VAL A 372 -28.02 -11.41 8.05
N ARG A 373 -29.04 -12.25 8.18
CA ARG A 373 -29.17 -13.16 9.32
C ARG A 373 -28.53 -14.49 8.98
N LEU A 374 -27.60 -14.93 9.80
CA LEU A 374 -26.91 -16.21 9.64
C LEU A 374 -26.50 -16.77 11.00
N ARG A 375 -26.01 -18.01 11.04
CA ARG A 375 -25.39 -18.58 12.23
C ARG A 375 -23.90 -18.78 12.00
N ILE A 376 -23.08 -18.27 12.93
CA ILE A 376 -21.64 -18.51 12.97
C ILE A 376 -21.39 -19.55 14.06
N ASP A 377 -20.84 -20.70 13.68
CA ASP A 377 -20.57 -21.82 14.59
C ASP A 377 -21.79 -22.16 15.47
N GLY A 378 -22.96 -22.19 14.85
CA GLY A 378 -24.24 -22.49 15.50
C GLY A 378 -24.87 -21.35 16.29
N ARG A 379 -24.21 -20.19 16.44
CA ARG A 379 -24.74 -19.02 17.16
C ARG A 379 -25.43 -18.06 16.19
N PRO A 380 -26.71 -17.70 16.40
CA PRO A 380 -27.41 -16.76 15.52
C PRO A 380 -26.78 -15.36 15.63
N ARG A 381 -26.62 -14.70 14.47
CA ARG A 381 -26.03 -13.37 14.33
C ARG A 381 -26.72 -12.60 13.21
N SER A 382 -27.00 -11.32 13.44
CA SER A 382 -27.40 -10.40 12.38
C SER A 382 -26.23 -9.46 12.04
N LEU A 383 -25.74 -9.55 10.79
CA LEU A 383 -24.51 -8.91 10.34
C LEU A 383 -24.76 -7.98 9.15
N TRP A 384 -24.09 -6.83 9.16
CA TRP A 384 -23.96 -5.99 7.97
C TRP A 384 -22.90 -6.51 7.00
N LEU A 385 -21.83 -7.06 7.56
CA LEU A 385 -20.68 -7.53 6.80
C LEU A 385 -20.07 -8.73 7.51
N LEU A 386 -19.77 -9.76 6.74
CA LEU A 386 -18.83 -10.80 7.09
C LEU A 386 -17.72 -10.78 6.04
N PHE A 387 -16.48 -10.67 6.51
CA PHE A 387 -15.29 -10.75 5.69
C PHE A 387 -14.40 -11.85 6.27
N ALA A 388 -13.88 -12.73 5.42
CA ALA A 388 -12.92 -13.75 5.78
C ALA A 388 -11.68 -13.60 4.89
N GLY A 389 -10.56 -13.23 5.49
CA GLY A 389 -9.27 -13.15 4.82
C GLY A 389 -8.48 -14.45 4.92
N ASN A 390 -7.80 -14.85 3.84
CA ASN A 390 -6.83 -15.94 3.87
C ASN A 390 -5.52 -15.44 4.51
N GLY A 391 -5.34 -15.71 5.80
CA GLY A 391 -4.22 -15.19 6.61
C GLY A 391 -4.59 -13.95 7.40
N HIS A 392 -3.63 -13.41 8.13
CA HIS A 392 -3.84 -12.26 9.00
C HIS A 392 -3.71 -10.92 8.25
N TYR A 393 -4.81 -10.19 8.06
CA TYR A 393 -4.74 -8.89 7.40
C TYR A 393 -4.36 -7.76 8.37
N GLN A 394 -3.57 -6.82 7.88
CA GLN A 394 -3.24 -5.58 8.60
C GLN A 394 -3.51 -4.35 7.72
N PRO A 395 -3.91 -3.20 8.32
CA PRO A 395 -4.29 -3.04 9.73
C PRO A 395 -5.64 -3.68 10.09
N GLU A 396 -5.88 -3.87 11.39
CA GLU A 396 -7.22 -4.13 11.93
C GLU A 396 -8.10 -2.89 11.79
N GLY A 397 -9.40 -3.07 11.55
CA GLY A 397 -10.36 -2.00 11.30
C GLY A 397 -10.70 -1.86 9.82
N LEU A 398 -10.78 -0.61 9.33
CA LEU A 398 -11.23 -0.31 7.96
C LEU A 398 -10.05 -0.37 6.99
N ALA A 399 -10.29 -0.98 5.82
CA ALA A 399 -9.31 -1.19 4.76
C ALA A 399 -8.11 -2.10 5.13
N PRO A 400 -8.36 -3.41 5.40
CA PRO A 400 -7.29 -4.42 5.40
C PRO A 400 -6.50 -4.34 4.09
N SER A 401 -5.17 -4.24 4.17
CA SER A 401 -4.36 -3.83 3.02
C SER A 401 -3.20 -4.76 2.66
N HIS A 402 -2.69 -5.54 3.61
CA HIS A 402 -1.59 -6.49 3.38
C HIS A 402 -1.60 -7.60 4.42
N ARG A 403 -0.87 -8.68 4.15
CA ARG A 403 -0.65 -9.80 5.08
C ARG A 403 0.85 -9.98 5.33
N PRO A 404 1.29 -9.99 6.60
CA PRO A 404 2.70 -10.22 6.91
C PRO A 404 3.11 -11.69 6.70
N ARG A 405 2.15 -12.62 6.74
CA ARG A 405 2.36 -14.07 6.53
C ARG A 405 1.22 -14.67 5.73
N LEU A 406 1.55 -15.66 4.89
CA LEU A 406 0.61 -16.39 4.03
C LEU A 406 0.43 -17.87 4.45
N ASP A 407 1.08 -18.31 5.53
CA ASP A 407 1.30 -19.72 5.89
C ASP A 407 0.95 -20.08 7.35
N GLU A 408 0.07 -19.29 7.98
CA GLU A 408 -0.26 -19.38 9.40
C GLU A 408 -1.36 -20.42 9.73
N GLY A 409 -2.07 -20.94 8.73
CA GLY A 409 -3.23 -21.81 8.93
C GLY A 409 -4.43 -21.09 9.56
N LEU A 410 -4.49 -19.75 9.47
CA LEU A 410 -5.53 -18.91 10.05
C LEU A 410 -6.36 -18.16 9.00
N ILE A 411 -7.66 -18.05 9.26
CA ILE A 411 -8.62 -17.19 8.58
C ILE A 411 -8.85 -15.95 9.47
N ASP A 412 -8.73 -14.76 8.89
CA ASP A 412 -9.07 -13.49 9.55
C ASP A 412 -10.55 -13.18 9.32
N LEU A 413 -11.37 -13.53 10.31
CA LEU A 413 -12.81 -13.33 10.30
C LEU A 413 -13.14 -11.95 10.90
N ARG A 414 -13.66 -11.07 10.07
CA ARG A 414 -14.09 -9.72 10.44
C ARG A 414 -15.58 -9.55 10.24
N THR A 415 -16.30 -9.23 11.30
CA THR A 415 -17.74 -9.04 11.26
C THR A 415 -18.13 -7.63 11.68
N VAL A 416 -19.21 -7.12 11.07
CA VAL A 416 -19.87 -5.90 11.49
C VAL A 416 -21.27 -6.22 11.97
N ASP A 417 -21.51 -6.09 13.27
CA ASP A 417 -22.77 -6.47 13.91
C ASP A 417 -23.87 -5.44 13.64
N ALA A 418 -25.06 -5.94 13.29
CA ALA A 418 -26.22 -5.10 13.03
C ALA A 418 -27.10 -4.83 14.26
N GLU A 419 -26.99 -5.68 15.29
CA GLU A 419 -27.82 -5.64 16.50
C GLU A 419 -27.44 -4.50 17.46
N ALA A 420 -26.27 -3.90 17.27
CA ALA A 420 -25.80 -2.82 18.12
C ALA A 420 -26.66 -1.55 17.98
N ARG A 421 -26.89 -0.86 19.10
CA ARG A 421 -27.63 0.41 19.12
C ARG A 421 -26.94 1.44 18.20
N LEU A 422 -27.71 1.99 17.25
CA LEU A 422 -27.22 2.93 16.23
C LEU A 422 -26.07 2.35 15.38
N ALA A 423 -26.06 1.04 15.11
CA ALA A 423 -25.00 0.35 14.36
C ALA A 423 -24.56 1.09 13.10
N ARG A 424 -25.50 1.55 12.26
CA ARG A 424 -25.22 2.29 11.01
C ARG A 424 -24.44 3.59 11.27
N THR A 425 -24.94 4.43 12.18
CA THR A 425 -24.30 5.71 12.52
C THR A 425 -22.95 5.48 13.17
N ARG A 426 -22.84 4.49 14.07
CA ARG A 426 -21.57 4.12 14.71
C ARG A 426 -20.55 3.63 13.70
N LEU A 427 -20.94 2.76 12.76
CA LEU A 427 -20.05 2.27 11.71
C LEU A 427 -19.53 3.43 10.86
N ALA A 428 -20.41 4.31 10.37
CA ALA A 428 -20.02 5.46 9.57
C ALA A 428 -19.09 6.42 10.32
N VAL A 429 -19.42 6.79 11.56
CA VAL A 429 -18.59 7.68 12.38
C VAL A 429 -17.25 7.02 12.72
N CYS A 430 -17.25 5.76 13.15
CA CYS A 430 -16.02 5.04 13.50
C CYS A 430 -15.12 4.79 12.28
N ALA A 431 -15.70 4.57 11.10
CA ALA A 431 -14.98 4.52 9.83
C ALA A 431 -14.29 5.86 9.53
N LEU A 432 -15.02 6.97 9.65
CA LEU A 432 -14.52 8.32 9.37
C LEU A 432 -13.39 8.74 10.31
N VAL A 433 -13.50 8.45 11.61
CA VAL A 433 -12.50 8.84 12.62
C VAL A 433 -11.43 7.78 12.87
N GLY A 434 -11.42 6.67 12.10
CA GLY A 434 -10.44 5.59 12.24
C GLY A 434 -10.55 4.80 13.56
N ALA A 435 -11.70 4.84 14.23
CA ALA A 435 -11.93 4.18 15.52
C ALA A 435 -12.68 2.84 15.40
N LEU A 436 -12.85 2.30 14.17
CA LEU A 436 -13.63 1.09 13.94
C LEU A 436 -13.17 -0.09 14.80
N ARG A 437 -11.85 -0.30 14.92
CA ARG A 437 -11.26 -1.35 15.77
C ARG A 437 -11.71 -1.29 17.24
N ARG A 438 -12.03 -0.10 17.75
CA ARG A 438 -12.43 0.12 19.15
C ARG A 438 -13.95 0.06 19.35
N SER A 439 -14.72 -0.04 18.27
CA SER A 439 -16.17 -0.05 18.35
C SER A 439 -16.67 -1.48 18.51
N HIS A 440 -17.60 -1.70 19.44
CA HIS A 440 -18.25 -3.00 19.62
C HIS A 440 -19.07 -3.48 18.41
N VAL A 441 -19.31 -2.59 17.42
CA VAL A 441 -19.99 -2.98 16.17
C VAL A 441 -19.07 -3.76 15.24
N TYR A 442 -17.76 -3.77 15.50
CA TYR A 442 -16.76 -4.46 14.70
C TYR A 442 -16.05 -5.50 15.55
N ARG A 443 -15.97 -6.72 15.02
CA ARG A 443 -15.23 -7.81 15.63
C ARG A 443 -14.21 -8.33 14.63
N ALA A 444 -13.01 -8.62 15.11
CA ALA A 444 -11.95 -9.27 14.34
C ALA A 444 -11.46 -10.47 15.15
N GLU A 445 -11.51 -11.64 14.55
CA GLU A 445 -11.13 -12.91 15.15
C GLU A 445 -10.28 -13.71 14.19
N ARG A 446 -9.38 -14.52 14.73
CA ARG A 446 -8.51 -15.39 13.95
C ARG A 446 -8.87 -16.82 14.27
N VAL A 447 -9.34 -17.55 13.27
CA VAL A 447 -9.88 -18.90 13.43
C VAL A 447 -9.25 -19.83 12.41
N ARG A 448 -9.12 -21.13 12.73
CA ARG A 448 -8.66 -22.13 11.75
C ARG A 448 -9.78 -22.56 10.79
N SER A 449 -11.02 -22.49 11.26
CA SER A 449 -12.21 -22.82 10.50
C SER A 449 -13.41 -22.12 11.11
N VAL A 450 -14.42 -21.83 10.28
CA VAL A 450 -15.71 -21.29 10.72
C VAL A 450 -16.82 -21.93 9.90
N ARG A 451 -17.92 -22.31 10.56
CA ARG A 451 -19.13 -22.83 9.90
C ARG A 451 -20.19 -21.74 9.84
N LEU A 452 -20.70 -21.48 8.65
CA LEU A 452 -21.79 -20.55 8.37
C LEU A 452 -23.03 -21.36 7.96
N THR A 453 -24.16 -21.11 8.60
CA THR A 453 -25.44 -21.76 8.25
C THR A 453 -26.60 -20.77 8.26
N GLY A 454 -27.73 -21.13 7.67
CA GLY A 454 -28.89 -20.24 7.53
C GLY A 454 -28.60 -19.14 6.52
N LEU A 455 -28.04 -19.54 5.37
CA LEU A 455 -27.65 -18.64 4.28
C LEU A 455 -28.79 -18.43 3.27
N ASP A 456 -30.02 -18.79 3.61
CA ASP A 456 -31.21 -18.70 2.74
C ASP A 456 -31.46 -17.28 2.19
N GLU A 457 -31.04 -16.25 2.92
CA GLU A 457 -31.14 -14.83 2.53
C GLU A 457 -29.91 -14.34 1.73
N VAL A 458 -28.87 -15.19 1.58
CA VAL A 458 -27.62 -14.87 0.90
C VAL A 458 -27.67 -15.44 -0.51
N ASN A 459 -28.05 -14.62 -1.48
CA ASN A 459 -28.15 -15.12 -2.87
C ASN A 459 -26.78 -15.37 -3.52
N THR A 460 -25.72 -14.69 -3.07
CA THR A 460 -24.43 -14.68 -3.76
C THR A 460 -23.28 -14.54 -2.79
N LEU A 461 -22.31 -15.45 -2.90
CA LEU A 461 -21.01 -15.37 -2.25
C LEU A 461 -20.06 -14.56 -3.14
N ALA A 462 -19.19 -13.77 -2.52
CA ALA A 462 -18.13 -13.08 -3.25
C ALA A 462 -16.76 -13.48 -2.72
N TYR A 463 -15.86 -13.90 -3.60
CA TYR A 463 -14.49 -14.27 -3.26
C TYR A 463 -13.52 -13.87 -4.37
N ASP A 464 -12.40 -13.23 -4.02
CA ASP A 464 -11.33 -12.81 -4.95
C ASP A 464 -11.75 -12.11 -6.27
N GLY A 465 -12.92 -11.44 -6.25
CA GLY A 465 -13.49 -10.75 -7.41
C GLY A 465 -14.49 -11.57 -8.23
N GLU A 466 -14.67 -12.84 -7.88
CA GLU A 466 -15.68 -13.74 -8.43
C GLU A 466 -16.91 -13.84 -7.52
N THR A 467 -17.98 -14.39 -8.08
CA THR A 467 -19.23 -14.62 -7.36
C THR A 467 -19.79 -16.00 -7.66
N ALA A 468 -20.27 -16.70 -6.63
CA ALA A 468 -20.96 -17.97 -6.77
C ALA A 468 -22.31 -17.94 -6.03
N ALA A 469 -23.23 -18.84 -6.40
CA ALA A 469 -24.43 -19.07 -5.62
C ALA A 469 -24.08 -19.56 -4.21
N ALA A 470 -24.79 -19.07 -3.19
CA ALA A 470 -24.55 -19.53 -1.82
C ALA A 470 -25.30 -20.84 -1.56
N PRO A 471 -24.64 -21.86 -1.00
CA PRO A 471 -25.33 -23.02 -0.43
C PRO A 471 -25.95 -22.65 0.93
N ASP A 472 -26.91 -23.47 1.40
CA ASP A 472 -27.62 -23.25 2.68
C ASP A 472 -26.67 -23.24 3.91
N ALA A 473 -25.58 -23.98 3.80
CA ALA A 473 -24.53 -24.11 4.79
C ALA A 473 -23.16 -24.25 4.11
N LEU A 474 -22.15 -23.59 4.68
CA LEU A 474 -20.77 -23.70 4.25
C LEU A 474 -19.79 -23.68 5.41
N ARG A 475 -18.63 -24.27 5.18
CA ARG A 475 -17.48 -24.26 6.08
C ARG A 475 -16.33 -23.56 5.38
N LEU A 476 -15.77 -22.56 6.04
CA LEU A 476 -14.50 -21.96 5.65
C LEU A 476 -13.39 -22.64 6.45
N ASP A 477 -12.34 -23.08 5.78
CA ASP A 477 -11.12 -23.59 6.39
C ASP A 477 -9.91 -23.41 5.46
N LYS A 478 -8.81 -24.07 5.79
CA LYS A 478 -7.55 -23.96 5.06
C LYS A 478 -6.98 -25.29 4.60
N ALA A 479 -6.36 -25.24 3.45
CA ALA A 479 -5.33 -26.17 3.03
C ALA A 479 -3.97 -25.57 3.43
N ASP A 480 -3.43 -26.05 4.54
CA ASP A 480 -2.20 -25.50 5.11
C ASP A 480 -1.00 -25.80 4.18
N ARG A 481 -0.29 -24.74 3.77
CA ARG A 481 0.99 -24.80 3.04
C ARG A 481 1.00 -25.67 1.77
N VAL A 482 -0.14 -25.78 1.10
CA VAL A 482 -0.28 -26.62 -0.11
C VAL A 482 0.36 -26.00 -1.34
N LEU A 483 0.44 -24.67 -1.40
CA LEU A 483 1.02 -23.96 -2.54
C LEU A 483 2.51 -23.72 -2.32
N VAL A 484 3.29 -23.92 -3.38
CA VAL A 484 4.69 -23.49 -3.49
C VAL A 484 4.74 -22.34 -4.49
N VAL A 485 5.09 -21.14 -4.02
CA VAL A 485 5.09 -19.92 -4.83
C VAL A 485 6.49 -19.34 -4.88
N TYR A 486 7.00 -19.04 -6.07
CA TYR A 486 8.31 -18.40 -6.23
C TYR A 486 8.31 -17.02 -5.60
N SER A 487 9.29 -16.80 -4.72
CA SER A 487 9.43 -15.57 -3.94
C SER A 487 10.87 -15.40 -3.47
N PRO A 488 11.49 -14.24 -3.71
CA PRO A 488 12.88 -14.01 -3.35
C PRO A 488 13.08 -14.07 -1.83
N ALA A 489 14.26 -14.54 -1.38
CA ALA A 489 14.67 -14.61 0.01
C ALA A 489 14.68 -13.23 0.65
N ASP A 490 15.23 -12.29 -0.11
CA ASP A 490 15.39 -10.91 0.28
C ASP A 490 14.61 -10.02 -0.69
N PRO A 491 13.87 -9.02 -0.19
CA PRO A 491 13.20 -8.04 -1.03
C PRO A 491 14.22 -7.40 -1.98
N GLN A 492 13.95 -7.49 -3.28
CA GLN A 492 14.79 -6.85 -4.28
C GLN A 492 14.46 -5.35 -4.32
N ASP A 493 15.48 -4.52 -4.41
CA ASP A 493 15.27 -3.08 -4.56
C ASP A 493 15.03 -2.69 -6.03
N GLU A 494 14.41 -1.52 -6.23
CA GLU A 494 14.08 -1.02 -7.58
C GLU A 494 15.32 -0.86 -8.47
N ILE A 495 16.53 -0.71 -7.88
CA ILE A 495 17.79 -0.57 -8.62
C ILE A 495 18.21 -1.93 -9.16
N ALA A 496 18.20 -2.98 -8.33
CA ALA A 496 18.51 -4.34 -8.72
C ALA A 496 17.54 -4.83 -9.80
N GLN A 497 16.24 -4.54 -9.66
CA GLN A 497 15.23 -4.84 -10.67
C GLN A 497 15.59 -4.18 -12.02
N ARG A 498 15.83 -2.86 -12.03
CA ARG A 498 16.21 -2.13 -13.27
C ARG A 498 17.52 -2.64 -13.88
N ALA A 499 18.50 -3.00 -13.05
CA ALA A 499 19.78 -3.53 -13.52
C ALA A 499 19.59 -4.88 -14.24
N ARG A 500 18.71 -5.76 -13.74
CA ARG A 500 18.36 -7.00 -14.44
C ARG A 500 17.71 -6.73 -15.79
N THR A 501 16.69 -5.87 -15.86
CA THR A 501 16.04 -5.51 -17.12
C THR A 501 17.04 -4.95 -18.13
N ALA A 502 17.95 -4.07 -17.68
CA ALA A 502 19.00 -3.51 -18.54
C ALA A 502 19.99 -4.58 -19.03
N THR A 503 20.37 -5.52 -18.16
CA THR A 503 21.30 -6.61 -18.50
C THR A 503 20.65 -7.55 -19.52
N ALA A 504 19.37 -7.90 -19.33
CA ALA A 504 18.59 -8.69 -20.27
C ALA A 504 18.44 -7.97 -21.63
N ALA A 505 18.17 -6.66 -21.63
CA ALA A 505 18.12 -5.85 -22.86
C ALA A 505 19.45 -5.86 -23.62
N ILE A 506 20.57 -5.70 -22.91
CA ILE A 506 21.92 -5.76 -23.50
C ILE A 506 22.18 -7.15 -24.09
N ALA A 507 21.85 -8.22 -23.34
CA ALA A 507 22.04 -9.60 -23.80
C ALA A 507 21.17 -9.95 -25.03
N ALA A 508 19.98 -9.35 -25.14
CA ALA A 508 19.09 -9.48 -26.29
C ALA A 508 19.49 -8.61 -27.50
N GLY A 509 20.59 -7.86 -27.42
CA GLY A 509 21.03 -6.96 -28.50
C GLY A 509 20.16 -5.70 -28.67
N ALA A 510 19.27 -5.42 -27.72
CA ALA A 510 18.48 -4.20 -27.72
C ALA A 510 19.34 -3.03 -27.24
N THR A 511 19.84 -2.22 -28.15
CA THR A 511 20.52 -0.96 -27.80
C THR A 511 19.57 -0.09 -26.97
N ALA A 512 20.02 0.33 -25.79
CA ALA A 512 19.33 1.27 -24.90
C ALA A 512 19.20 2.66 -25.54
N ILE A 513 18.36 2.81 -26.57
CA ILE A 513 18.03 4.09 -27.21
C ILE A 513 16.53 4.06 -27.55
N GLY A 514 15.72 4.38 -26.56
CA GLY A 514 14.26 4.46 -26.68
C GLY A 514 13.61 5.48 -25.76
N ALA A 515 14.37 6.36 -25.10
CA ALA A 515 13.83 7.58 -24.51
C ALA A 515 13.68 8.64 -25.60
N ARG A 516 12.89 8.36 -26.65
CA ARG A 516 12.37 9.44 -27.50
C ARG A 516 11.19 10.03 -26.75
N THR A 517 11.45 11.16 -26.10
CA THR A 517 10.47 12.22 -25.92
C THR A 517 9.78 12.46 -27.28
N ALA A 518 8.52 12.08 -27.39
CA ALA A 518 7.63 12.64 -28.41
C ALA A 518 7.01 13.93 -27.84
N PRO A 519 6.78 14.96 -28.67
CA PRO A 519 6.46 16.33 -28.25
C PRO A 519 5.18 16.48 -27.41
#